data_AF-A0A9W9YC02-F1
#
_entry.id   AF-A0A9W9YC02-F1
#
_cell.length_a   1.000
_cell.length_b   1.000
_cell.length_c   1.000
_cell.angle_alpha   90.00
_cell.angle_beta   90.00
_cell.angle_gamma   90.00
#
_symmetry.space_group_name_H-M   'P 1'
#
loop_
_entity.id
_entity.type
_entity.pdbx_description
1 polymer ?
#
loop_
_entity_poly.entity_id
_entity_poly.type
_entity_poly.pdbx_seq_one_letter_code
_entity_poly.pdbx_strand_id
1 'polypeptide(L)'
;MDTATLKATSSVITGKNFEDSTGDLSEAIATMELAKKGGPVTPVVPVVPVVLPVAPVDAVPPAQTNVPPAQTNHKLNGTSPASDPVITSKTKAVQTQPIVKSKGVGTDPIPEPFKAEYQRAAADKDALQARLQENIERHNALLNKNSAECEKVKKKLADALQEKEKYSKDVQEVKQKTQEEIRKLRQQCEDKDDKIKTLNHKLMQDAQEKSNAVSGLKKELSSCKGQFTSEKDSWNKERSEKDESLKNTKLQHVQQQARAQEAEIKLLELRRDVGLRFLERAYQESHITINNLIQAVNARIAGPKVEELITTWKNYASECHQRVVQCKATFNEQIELLKNGRTLASVPQLTIPGPPPYPAIPVLQSLVPGQQQNQSQPQPSSESNSSTPRAPDPPVPSTAAGAANTGGASAAAPPAGGTPSVNGEKPRVPALLLLLLLLLLQ
;
A
#
# COMPACT_ATOMS: atom_id res chain seq x y z
N MET A 1 -23.88 36.69 -12.61
CA MET A 1 -22.55 37.05 -12.10
C MET A 1 -22.07 35.88 -11.25
N ASP A 2 -21.19 34.97 -11.65
CA ASP A 2 -20.50 34.70 -12.90
C ASP A 2 -20.25 33.19 -12.95
N THR A 3 -20.61 32.56 -14.08
CA THR A 3 -20.34 31.16 -14.39
C THR A 3 -19.03 31.07 -15.15
N ALA A 4 -17.99 30.51 -14.54
CA ALA A 4 -16.72 30.24 -15.22
C ALA A 4 -16.74 28.85 -15.87
N THR A 5 -16.98 28.84 -17.18
CA THR A 5 -16.83 27.69 -18.08
C THR A 5 -15.34 27.45 -18.36
N LEU A 6 -14.79 26.30 -17.94
CA LEU A 6 -13.47 25.84 -18.37
C LEU A 6 -13.60 24.99 -19.65
N LYS A 7 -13.05 25.52 -20.75
CA LYS A 7 -12.86 24.84 -22.03
C LYS A 7 -11.80 23.76 -21.87
N ALA A 8 -12.15 22.51 -22.11
CA ALA A 8 -11.21 21.43 -22.34
C ALA A 8 -10.78 21.42 -23.82
N THR A 9 -9.51 21.71 -24.10
CA THR A 9 -8.90 21.45 -25.41
C THR A 9 -8.43 20.00 -25.45
N SER A 10 -9.09 19.18 -26.25
CA SER A 10 -8.62 17.84 -26.63
C SER A 10 -7.44 17.99 -27.59
N SER A 11 -6.28 17.47 -27.22
CA SER A 11 -5.16 17.29 -28.14
C SER A 11 -4.85 15.80 -28.23
N VAL A 12 -5.00 15.28 -29.45
CA VAL A 12 -4.73 13.90 -29.85
C VAL A 12 -3.22 13.66 -29.76
N ILE A 13 -2.79 12.73 -28.91
CA ILE A 13 -1.41 12.24 -28.89
C ILE A 13 -1.39 10.86 -29.52
N THR A 14 -0.99 10.83 -30.79
CA THR A 14 -0.62 9.64 -31.54
C THR A 14 0.65 9.05 -30.93
N GLY A 15 0.62 7.75 -30.64
CA GLY A 15 1.73 7.03 -30.02
C GLY A 15 3.01 7.05 -30.86
N LYS A 16 4.13 7.32 -30.19
CA LYS A 16 5.47 6.81 -30.49
C LYS A 16 6.43 7.13 -29.34
N ASN A 17 7.16 6.08 -28.92
CA ASN A 17 8.41 6.06 -28.17
C ASN A 17 8.36 6.44 -26.68
N PHE A 18 8.49 5.41 -25.84
CA PHE A 18 8.55 5.46 -24.38
C PHE A 18 9.95 5.02 -23.92
N GLU A 19 10.98 5.74 -24.36
CA GLU A 19 12.37 5.62 -23.87
C GLU A 19 12.97 7.02 -23.96
N ASP A 20 12.84 7.83 -22.90
CA ASP A 20 13.71 9.00 -22.58
C ASP A 20 13.16 9.90 -21.44
N SER A 21 12.26 9.41 -20.59
CA SER A 21 11.72 10.19 -19.46
C SER A 21 12.29 9.76 -18.11
N THR A 22 13.61 9.61 -18.01
CA THR A 22 14.33 9.45 -16.73
C THR A 22 15.16 10.69 -16.35
N GLY A 23 15.25 11.69 -17.23
CA GLY A 23 15.99 12.93 -16.98
C GLY A 23 15.28 13.92 -16.03
N ASP A 24 13.97 14.11 -16.17
CA ASP A 24 13.24 15.23 -15.52
C ASP A 24 12.96 15.06 -14.03
N LEU A 25 13.02 13.84 -13.48
CA LEU A 25 12.80 13.60 -12.05
C LEU A 25 14.04 13.89 -11.20
N SER A 26 15.22 13.89 -11.81
CA SER A 26 16.50 14.17 -11.14
C SER A 26 16.66 15.66 -10.84
N GLU A 27 16.18 16.51 -11.76
CA GLU A 27 16.25 17.97 -11.65
C GLU A 27 15.23 18.50 -10.63
N ALA A 28 14.03 17.90 -10.57
CA ALA A 28 13.00 18.24 -9.58
C ALA A 28 13.43 17.95 -8.13
N ILE A 29 14.19 16.87 -7.90
CA ILE A 29 14.70 16.50 -6.57
C ILE A 29 15.87 17.42 -6.16
N ALA A 30 16.71 17.86 -7.11
CA ALA A 30 17.78 18.82 -6.85
C ALA A 30 17.23 20.21 -6.44
N THR A 31 16.11 20.65 -7.02
CA THR A 31 15.44 21.90 -6.59
C THR A 31 14.79 21.84 -5.20
N MET A 32 14.44 20.65 -4.69
CA MET A 32 13.96 20.50 -3.31
C MET A 32 15.09 20.42 -2.27
N GLU A 33 16.31 20.06 -2.68
CA GLU A 33 17.46 19.92 -1.78
C GLU A 33 18.29 21.21 -1.64
N LEU A 34 18.11 22.18 -2.54
CA LEU A 34 18.75 23.51 -2.46
C LEU A 34 17.99 24.53 -1.60
N ALA A 35 16.82 24.19 -1.06
CA ALA A 35 16.06 25.05 -0.14
C ALA A 35 16.45 24.88 1.34
N LYS A 36 17.45 24.05 1.65
CA LYS A 36 17.79 23.65 3.04
C LYS A 36 19.13 24.16 3.57
N LYS A 37 19.76 25.14 2.90
CA LYS A 37 20.95 25.85 3.41
C LYS A 37 20.69 27.36 3.47
N GLY A 38 19.98 27.78 4.51
CA GLY A 38 19.92 29.17 4.99
C GLY A 38 20.21 29.17 6.49
N GLY A 39 21.22 29.93 6.91
CA GLY A 39 21.68 30.04 8.31
C GLY A 39 20.65 30.67 9.27
N PRO A 40 21.03 30.85 10.54
CA PRO A 40 20.08 31.05 11.64
C PRO A 40 19.45 32.43 11.58
N VAL A 41 18.13 32.49 11.45
CA VAL A 41 17.36 33.72 11.61
C VAL A 41 16.96 33.82 13.08
N THR A 42 17.56 34.78 13.77
CA THR A 42 17.19 35.23 15.12
C THR A 42 15.78 35.81 15.11
N PRO A 43 14.88 35.39 16.03
CA PRO A 43 13.60 36.07 16.19
C PRO A 43 13.79 37.36 17.01
N VAL A 44 13.55 38.50 16.37
CA VAL A 44 13.34 39.80 17.03
C VAL A 44 11.99 39.75 17.74
N VAL A 45 12.02 39.66 19.07
CA VAL A 45 10.85 39.83 19.93
C VAL A 45 10.68 41.33 20.22
N PRO A 46 9.48 41.93 20.09
CA PRO A 46 9.24 43.29 20.52
C PRO A 46 9.31 43.39 22.05
N VAL A 47 10.17 44.28 22.52
CA VAL A 47 10.36 44.67 23.92
C VAL A 47 9.08 45.32 24.46
N VAL A 48 8.53 44.75 25.53
CA VAL A 48 7.61 45.43 26.45
C VAL A 48 8.33 45.50 27.81
N PRO A 49 8.41 46.68 28.46
CA PRO A 49 9.29 46.87 29.62
C PRO A 49 8.80 46.14 30.87
N VAL A 50 9.80 45.56 31.56
CA VAL A 50 9.74 44.91 32.86
C VAL A 50 9.41 45.91 33.97
N VAL A 51 8.41 45.60 34.79
CA VAL A 51 8.28 46.16 36.15
C VAL A 51 8.82 45.10 37.12
N LEU A 52 9.85 45.49 37.87
CA LEU A 52 10.57 44.70 38.87
C LEU A 52 9.66 44.35 40.07
N PRO A 53 9.76 43.13 40.64
CA PRO A 53 9.33 42.88 42.01
C PRO A 53 10.46 43.21 42.99
N VAL A 54 10.13 44.03 44.00
CA VAL A 54 11.00 44.34 45.15
C VAL A 54 11.04 43.13 46.08
N ALA A 55 12.26 42.76 46.50
CA ALA A 55 12.56 41.68 47.43
C ALA A 55 12.07 42.00 48.87
N PRO A 56 11.80 40.96 49.69
CA PRO A 56 11.38 41.14 51.08
C PRO A 56 12.59 41.23 52.01
N VAL A 57 12.50 42.09 53.04
CA VAL A 57 13.44 42.09 54.17
C VAL A 57 12.65 42.21 55.48
N ASP A 58 12.83 41.17 56.30
CA ASP A 58 12.75 41.04 57.76
C ASP A 58 11.82 41.91 58.61
N ALA A 59 10.99 41.22 59.40
CA ALA A 59 10.78 41.56 60.81
C ALA A 59 10.46 40.32 61.67
N VAL A 60 11.24 40.21 62.75
CA VAL A 60 11.33 39.22 63.82
C VAL A 60 10.06 39.17 64.72
N PRO A 61 9.74 38.04 65.39
CA PRO A 61 8.58 37.88 66.28
C PRO A 61 8.87 38.29 67.75
N PRO A 62 7.85 38.56 68.59
CA PRO A 62 7.44 37.59 69.63
C PRO A 62 5.91 37.61 69.92
N ALA A 63 5.24 36.47 70.14
CA ALA A 63 5.05 35.71 71.40
C ALA A 63 3.91 36.22 72.31
N GLN A 64 3.10 35.23 72.77
CA GLN A 64 2.23 35.23 73.96
C GLN A 64 0.98 36.14 73.88
N THR A 65 -0.22 35.81 74.38
CA THR A 65 -0.66 34.81 75.36
C THR A 65 -2.17 34.62 75.17
N ASN A 66 -2.62 33.37 75.11
CA ASN A 66 -4.02 33.01 75.34
C ASN A 66 -4.33 33.13 76.84
N VAL A 67 -5.52 33.65 77.20
CA VAL A 67 -6.47 33.17 78.23
C VAL A 67 -7.54 34.29 78.46
N PRO A 68 -8.83 33.94 78.70
CA PRO A 68 -10.00 34.81 78.54
C PRO A 68 -10.50 35.41 79.87
N PRO A 69 -11.56 36.25 79.85
CA PRO A 69 -12.89 35.77 80.29
C PRO A 69 -14.06 36.40 79.48
N ALA A 70 -15.12 35.66 79.15
CA ALA A 70 -16.34 35.37 79.93
C ALA A 70 -17.42 36.46 79.89
N GLN A 71 -18.66 36.01 79.63
CA GLN A 71 -19.96 36.63 79.94
C GLN A 71 -20.38 37.83 79.06
N THR A 72 -21.61 38.02 78.61
CA THR A 72 -22.92 37.37 78.85
C THR A 72 -23.86 37.87 77.75
N ASN A 73 -24.63 36.97 77.12
CA ASN A 73 -25.74 37.33 76.24
C ASN A 73 -27.04 36.94 76.96
N HIS A 74 -27.81 37.93 77.42
CA HIS A 74 -29.22 37.77 77.74
C HIS A 74 -30.04 38.65 76.81
N LYS A 75 -30.77 37.99 75.90
CA LYS A 75 -31.80 38.56 75.05
C LYS A 75 -33.14 38.21 75.69
N LEU A 76 -33.82 39.19 76.29
CA LEU A 76 -35.21 39.07 76.73
C LEU A 76 -36.12 39.76 75.72
N ASN A 77 -37.08 38.98 75.25
CA ASN A 77 -38.13 39.33 74.31
C ASN A 77 -39.24 40.05 75.08
N GLY A 78 -39.71 41.18 74.56
CA GLY A 78 -40.85 41.92 75.11
C GLY A 78 -42.17 41.32 74.66
N THR A 79 -43.10 41.16 75.60
CA THR A 79 -44.54 41.09 75.33
C THR A 79 -45.24 41.68 76.54
N SER A 80 -45.87 42.85 76.35
CA SER A 80 -46.79 43.46 77.32
C SER A 80 -48.02 42.57 77.50
N PRO A 81 -48.74 42.65 78.64
CA PRO A 81 -49.80 43.65 78.68
C PRO A 81 -49.97 44.39 80.02
N ALA A 82 -50.51 45.60 79.86
CA ALA A 82 -51.32 46.41 80.76
C ALA A 82 -51.61 45.88 82.17
N SER A 83 -51.29 46.70 83.16
CA SER A 83 -52.14 46.95 84.32
C SER A 83 -51.71 48.26 85.01
N ASP A 84 -52.41 49.36 84.70
CA ASP A 84 -52.61 50.40 85.70
C ASP A 84 -53.54 49.83 86.78
N PRO A 85 -53.25 50.07 88.07
CA PRO A 85 -54.11 51.03 88.74
C PRO A 85 -53.39 51.96 89.73
N VAL A 86 -53.66 53.26 89.54
CA VAL A 86 -54.25 54.13 90.57
C VAL A 86 -53.50 54.21 91.90
N ILE A 87 -52.58 55.17 92.00
CA ILE A 87 -52.19 55.77 93.28
C ILE A 87 -53.26 56.82 93.64
N THR A 88 -54.33 56.39 94.31
CA THR A 88 -55.26 57.30 95.00
C THR A 88 -54.64 57.82 96.29
N SER A 89 -53.83 58.85 96.21
CA SER A 89 -53.52 59.70 97.37
C SER A 89 -54.74 60.58 97.65
N LYS A 90 -55.63 60.11 98.55
CA LYS A 90 -56.70 60.95 99.12
C LYS A 90 -56.08 61.99 100.05
N THR A 91 -55.66 63.13 99.51
CA THR A 91 -55.37 64.31 100.32
C THR A 91 -56.71 64.87 100.80
N LYS A 92 -57.08 64.58 102.05
CA LYS A 92 -58.12 65.33 102.77
C LYS A 92 -57.57 66.73 103.03
N ALA A 93 -57.85 67.67 102.13
CA ALA A 93 -57.72 69.09 102.44
C ALA A 93 -58.89 69.48 103.35
N VAL A 94 -58.60 69.74 104.62
CA VAL A 94 -59.51 70.49 105.47
C VAL A 94 -59.45 71.93 104.99
N GLN A 95 -60.45 72.35 104.21
CA GLN A 95 -60.65 73.75 103.86
C GLN A 95 -61.15 74.49 105.10
N THR A 96 -60.23 74.97 105.93
CA THR A 96 -60.53 76.02 106.89
C THR A 96 -60.72 77.31 106.10
N GLN A 97 -61.97 77.72 105.88
CA GLN A 97 -62.29 79.09 105.56
C GLN A 97 -61.94 79.95 106.78
N PRO A 98 -60.94 80.84 106.73
CA PRO A 98 -60.84 81.86 107.75
C PRO A 98 -61.98 82.85 107.46
N ILE A 99 -63.08 82.74 108.22
CA ILE A 99 -64.09 83.79 108.32
C ILE A 99 -63.42 84.97 109.03
N VAL A 100 -62.67 85.77 108.27
CA VAL A 100 -62.19 87.07 108.73
C VAL A 100 -63.30 88.05 108.39
N LYS A 101 -64.14 88.36 109.37
CA LYS A 101 -65.05 89.50 109.30
C LYS A 101 -64.18 90.76 109.20
N SER A 102 -64.02 91.29 107.98
CA SER A 102 -63.32 92.55 107.74
C SER A 102 -64.15 93.68 108.34
N LYS A 103 -63.82 94.07 109.57
CA LYS A 103 -64.26 95.33 110.15
C LYS A 103 -63.56 96.43 109.37
N GLY A 104 -64.30 97.10 108.48
CA GLY A 104 -63.84 98.29 107.78
C GLY A 104 -63.50 99.37 108.81
N VAL A 105 -62.21 99.54 109.07
CA VAL A 105 -61.71 100.71 109.79
C VAL A 105 -61.50 101.76 108.71
N GLY A 106 -62.32 102.81 108.75
CA GLY A 106 -62.22 103.94 107.84
C GLY A 106 -60.87 104.62 108.02
N THR A 107 -59.96 104.34 107.09
CA THR A 107 -58.79 105.18 106.84
C THR A 107 -59.18 106.26 105.84
N ASP A 108 -58.79 107.50 106.13
CA ASP A 108 -58.92 108.67 105.28
C ASP A 108 -58.46 108.43 103.82
N PRO A 109 -58.93 109.24 102.85
CA PRO A 109 -58.52 109.14 101.46
C PRO A 109 -56.99 109.16 101.31
N ILE A 110 -56.47 108.11 100.65
CA ILE A 110 -55.06 107.99 100.27
C ILE A 110 -54.63 109.28 99.52
N PRO A 111 -53.62 110.03 100.01
CA PRO A 111 -53.21 111.31 99.42
C PRO A 111 -52.80 111.19 97.94
N GLU A 112 -53.03 112.24 97.14
CA GLU A 112 -52.80 112.26 95.68
C GLU A 112 -51.45 111.71 95.15
N PRO A 113 -50.29 111.83 95.81
CA PRO A 113 -49.07 111.17 95.31
C PRO A 113 -49.17 109.64 95.27
N PHE A 114 -49.94 109.03 96.18
CA PHE A 114 -50.08 107.57 96.28
C PHE A 114 -51.05 106.98 95.26
N LYS A 115 -52.03 107.74 94.76
CA LYS A 115 -52.98 107.27 93.73
C LYS A 115 -52.31 107.14 92.36
N ALA A 116 -51.50 108.13 91.97
CA ALA A 116 -50.72 108.09 90.74
C ALA A 116 -49.65 106.99 90.80
N GLU A 117 -49.03 106.80 91.97
CA GLU A 117 -48.06 105.73 92.21
C GLU A 117 -48.71 104.34 92.17
N TYR A 118 -49.92 104.18 92.72
CA TYR A 118 -50.68 102.93 92.62
C TYR A 118 -51.10 102.62 91.18
N GLN A 119 -51.56 103.62 90.41
CA GLN A 119 -51.91 103.43 88.99
C GLN A 119 -50.68 103.10 88.15
N ARG A 120 -49.53 103.72 88.43
CA ARG A 120 -48.25 103.37 87.82
C ARG A 120 -47.83 101.95 88.19
N ALA A 121 -47.95 101.56 89.46
CA ALA A 121 -47.65 100.20 89.92
C ALA A 121 -48.59 99.14 89.32
N ALA A 122 -49.86 99.45 89.12
CA ALA A 122 -50.82 98.57 88.45
C ALA A 122 -50.50 98.42 86.95
N ALA A 123 -50.19 99.52 86.26
CA ALA A 123 -49.74 99.50 84.88
C ALA A 123 -48.39 98.77 84.71
N ASP A 124 -47.46 98.95 85.65
CA ASP A 124 -46.17 98.24 85.69
C ASP A 124 -46.38 96.74 85.94
N LYS A 125 -47.29 96.37 86.85
CA LYS A 125 -47.69 94.97 87.07
C LYS A 125 -48.27 94.36 85.79
N ASP A 126 -49.16 95.06 85.10
CA ASP A 126 -49.78 94.58 83.85
C ASP A 126 -48.75 94.49 82.71
N ALA A 127 -47.84 95.46 82.59
CA ALA A 127 -46.74 95.45 81.63
C ALA A 127 -45.73 94.32 81.93
N LEU A 128 -45.42 94.08 83.21
CA LEU A 128 -44.59 92.95 83.64
C LEU A 128 -45.30 91.61 83.39
N GLN A 129 -46.61 91.53 83.60
CA GLN A 129 -47.40 90.33 83.33
C GLN A 129 -47.47 90.03 81.83
N ALA A 130 -47.64 91.05 80.99
CA ALA A 130 -47.56 90.92 79.52
C ALA A 130 -46.15 90.48 79.07
N ARG A 131 -45.09 91.08 79.64
CA ARG A 131 -43.69 90.71 79.34
C ARG A 131 -43.35 89.29 79.81
N LEU A 132 -43.92 88.85 80.93
CA LEU A 132 -43.79 87.46 81.40
C LEU A 132 -44.49 86.51 80.43
N GLN A 133 -45.71 86.84 80.00
CA GLN A 133 -46.47 86.04 79.04
C GLN A 133 -45.75 85.94 77.69
N GLU A 134 -45.24 87.05 77.15
CA GLU A 134 -44.45 87.06 75.92
C GLU A 134 -43.17 86.20 76.07
N ASN A 135 -42.47 86.30 77.21
CA ASN A 135 -41.29 85.45 77.46
C ASN A 135 -41.65 83.96 77.56
N ILE A 136 -42.79 83.61 78.17
CA ILE A 136 -43.28 82.23 78.23
C ILE A 136 -43.60 81.72 76.82
N GLU A 137 -44.33 82.50 76.01
CA GLU A 137 -44.66 82.15 74.64
C GLU A 137 -43.41 82.02 73.75
N ARG A 138 -42.47 82.95 73.89
CA ARG A 138 -41.17 82.91 73.20
C ARG A 138 -40.35 81.68 73.61
N HIS A 139 -40.32 81.36 74.90
CA HIS A 139 -39.65 80.17 75.41
C HIS A 139 -40.30 78.89 74.87
N ASN A 140 -41.63 78.79 74.91
CA ASN A 140 -42.37 77.65 74.36
C ASN A 140 -42.17 77.51 72.85
N ALA A 141 -42.16 78.61 72.09
CA ALA A 141 -41.88 78.60 70.66
C ALA A 141 -40.45 78.11 70.36
N LEU A 142 -39.46 78.57 71.13
CA LEU A 142 -38.08 78.12 71.02
C LEU A 142 -37.94 76.63 71.38
N LEU A 143 -38.59 76.19 72.45
CA LEU A 143 -38.61 74.80 72.90
C LEU A 143 -39.22 73.89 71.83
N ASN A 144 -40.37 74.27 71.27
CA ASN A 144 -41.03 73.53 70.19
C ASN A 144 -40.17 73.47 68.92
N LYS A 145 -39.54 74.59 68.54
CA LYS A 145 -38.61 74.63 67.39
C LYS A 145 -37.41 73.71 67.61
N ASN A 146 -36.76 73.80 68.77
CA ASN A 146 -35.62 72.97 69.12
C ASN A 146 -36.01 71.48 69.17
N SER A 147 -37.16 71.15 69.77
CA SER A 147 -37.72 69.80 69.78
C SER A 147 -37.93 69.26 68.35
N ALA A 148 -38.53 70.04 67.46
CA ALA A 148 -38.73 69.65 66.06
C ALA A 148 -37.41 69.47 65.29
N GLU A 149 -36.41 70.33 65.52
CA GLU A 149 -35.07 70.19 64.94
C GLU A 149 -34.34 68.94 65.47
N CYS A 150 -34.46 68.64 66.76
CA CYS A 150 -33.91 67.44 67.38
C CYS A 150 -34.53 66.17 66.77
N GLU A 151 -35.86 66.11 66.64
CA GLU A 151 -36.55 64.99 65.98
C GLU A 151 -36.16 64.85 64.50
N LYS A 152 -35.99 65.95 63.78
CA LYS A 152 -35.50 65.94 62.40
C LYS A 152 -34.08 65.36 62.29
N VAL A 153 -33.18 65.74 63.20
CA VAL A 153 -31.80 65.21 63.25
C VAL A 153 -31.78 63.74 63.65
N LYS A 154 -32.57 63.33 64.64
CA LYS A 154 -32.73 61.92 65.03
C LYS A 154 -33.21 61.06 63.87
N LYS A 155 -34.22 61.52 63.13
CA LYS A 155 -34.71 60.82 61.93
C LYS A 155 -33.62 60.69 60.86
N LYS A 156 -32.91 61.77 60.53
CA LYS A 156 -31.80 61.74 59.57
C LYS A 156 -30.68 60.78 60.01
N LEU A 157 -30.36 60.74 61.30
CA LEU A 157 -29.37 59.81 61.84
C LEU A 157 -29.84 58.36 61.72
N ALA A 158 -31.11 58.07 62.01
CA ALA A 158 -31.70 56.75 61.85
C ALA A 158 -31.68 56.30 60.37
N ASP A 159 -32.09 57.18 59.45
CA ASP A 159 -32.06 56.92 58.00
C ASP A 159 -30.61 56.65 57.52
N ALA A 160 -29.64 57.44 57.97
CA ALA A 160 -28.23 57.25 57.63
C ALA A 160 -27.63 55.96 58.20
N LEU A 161 -28.03 55.55 59.41
CA LEU A 161 -27.62 54.28 60.01
C LEU A 161 -28.22 53.09 59.25
N GLN A 162 -29.48 53.18 58.85
CA GLN A 162 -30.13 52.16 58.02
C GLN A 162 -29.46 52.05 56.65
N GLU A 163 -29.15 53.18 56.01
CA GLU A 163 -28.48 53.21 54.72
C GLU A 163 -27.05 52.65 54.81
N LYS A 164 -26.31 52.99 55.86
CA LYS A 164 -24.99 52.39 56.15
C LYS A 164 -25.09 50.87 56.28
N GLU A 165 -26.08 50.35 57.01
CA GLU A 165 -26.26 48.90 57.18
C GLU A 165 -26.60 48.23 55.85
N LYS A 166 -27.46 48.85 55.03
CA LYS A 166 -27.77 48.37 53.68
C LYS A 166 -26.50 48.30 52.81
N TYR A 167 -25.72 49.37 52.72
CA TYR A 167 -24.49 49.36 51.91
C TYR A 167 -23.44 48.40 52.45
N SER A 168 -23.34 48.23 53.78
CA SER A 168 -22.46 47.24 54.40
C SER A 168 -22.80 45.82 53.92
N LYS A 169 -24.10 45.48 53.90
CA LYS A 169 -24.59 44.20 53.39
C LYS A 169 -24.34 44.05 51.89
N ASP A 170 -24.65 45.07 51.10
CA ASP A 170 -24.46 45.06 49.64
C ASP A 170 -22.97 44.87 49.28
N VAL A 171 -22.05 45.54 49.98
CA VAL A 171 -20.59 45.38 49.81
C VAL A 171 -20.16 43.95 50.15
N GLN A 172 -20.68 43.38 51.24
CA GLN A 172 -20.34 42.01 51.63
C GLN A 172 -20.87 40.99 50.61
N GLU A 173 -22.07 41.19 50.06
CA GLU A 173 -22.65 40.34 49.02
C GLU A 173 -21.83 40.42 47.73
N VAL A 174 -21.47 41.62 47.28
CA VAL A 174 -20.61 41.82 46.10
C VAL A 174 -19.24 41.17 46.32
N LYS A 175 -18.63 41.33 47.50
CA LYS A 175 -17.35 40.70 47.82
C LYS A 175 -17.42 39.17 47.74
N GLN A 176 -18.48 38.56 48.29
CA GLN A 176 -18.69 37.11 48.23
C GLN A 176 -18.88 36.62 46.80
N LYS A 177 -19.73 37.30 46.00
CA LYS A 177 -19.97 36.96 44.60
C LYS A 177 -18.69 37.04 43.76
N THR A 178 -17.92 38.11 43.92
CA THR A 178 -16.63 38.29 43.23
C THR A 178 -15.63 37.21 43.61
N GLN A 179 -15.56 36.84 44.89
CA GLN A 179 -14.65 35.77 45.35
C GLN A 179 -15.04 34.40 44.75
N GLU A 180 -16.33 34.10 44.66
CA GLU A 180 -16.84 32.88 44.04
C GLU A 180 -16.57 32.86 42.53
N GLU A 181 -16.78 33.98 41.84
CA GLU A 181 -16.48 34.09 40.41
C GLU A 181 -14.98 33.93 40.12
N ILE A 182 -14.10 34.53 40.94
CA ILE A 182 -12.65 34.32 40.85
C ILE A 182 -12.30 32.84 41.04
N ARG A 183 -12.92 32.15 42.01
CA ARG A 183 -12.70 30.72 42.24
C ARG A 183 -13.11 29.89 41.02
N LYS A 184 -14.30 30.17 40.48
CA LYS A 184 -14.84 29.50 39.30
C LYS A 184 -13.96 29.71 38.07
N LEU A 185 -13.51 30.94 37.83
CA LEU A 185 -12.61 31.25 36.71
C LEU A 185 -11.24 30.57 36.85
N ARG A 186 -10.68 30.52 38.07
CA ARG A 186 -9.43 29.79 38.33
C ARG A 186 -9.56 28.31 38.01
N GLN A 187 -10.64 27.68 38.49
CA GLN A 187 -10.90 26.26 38.18
C GLN A 187 -11.06 26.04 36.67
N GLN A 188 -11.79 26.91 35.98
CA GLN A 188 -11.95 26.80 34.52
C GLN A 188 -10.64 26.97 33.75
N CYS A 189 -9.72 27.79 34.24
CA CYS A 189 -8.38 27.91 33.65
C CYS A 189 -7.58 26.63 33.85
N GLU A 190 -7.60 26.05 35.06
CA GLU A 190 -6.92 24.79 35.37
C GLU A 190 -7.45 23.63 34.53
N ASP A 191 -8.78 23.48 34.43
CA ASP A 191 -9.42 22.44 33.60
C ASP A 191 -9.03 22.59 32.11
N LYS A 192 -8.93 23.82 31.61
CA LYS A 192 -8.50 24.09 30.24
C LYS A 192 -7.03 23.79 30.03
N ASP A 193 -6.16 24.15 30.98
CA ASP A 193 -4.73 23.87 30.91
C ASP A 193 -4.47 22.36 30.89
N ASP A 194 -5.18 21.59 31.72
CA ASP A 194 -5.06 20.14 31.72
C ASP A 194 -5.59 19.53 30.41
N LYS A 195 -6.71 20.03 29.89
CA LYS A 195 -7.21 19.62 28.58
C LYS A 195 -6.20 19.93 27.46
N ILE A 196 -5.54 21.08 27.49
CA ILE A 196 -4.50 21.46 26.53
C ILE A 196 -3.31 20.50 26.63
N LYS A 197 -2.85 20.16 27.84
CA LYS A 197 -1.76 19.19 28.05
C LYS A 197 -2.12 17.83 27.47
N THR A 198 -3.33 17.32 27.73
CA THR A 198 -3.80 16.03 27.20
C THR A 198 -3.87 16.04 25.68
N LEU A 199 -4.42 17.10 25.07
CA LEU A 199 -4.52 17.21 23.62
C LEU A 199 -3.15 17.33 22.95
N ASN A 200 -2.23 18.10 23.53
CA ASN A 200 -0.86 18.20 23.03
C ASN A 200 -0.13 16.86 23.10
N HIS A 201 -0.26 16.12 24.20
CA HIS A 201 0.32 14.78 24.31
C HIS A 201 -0.22 13.84 23.24
N LYS A 202 -1.54 13.83 23.04
CA LYS A 202 -2.18 13.01 22.00
C LYS A 202 -1.73 13.38 20.60
N LEU A 203 -1.64 14.68 20.30
CA LEU A 203 -1.18 15.16 18.99
C LEU A 203 0.27 14.74 18.72
N MET A 204 1.13 14.84 19.73
CA MET A 204 2.52 14.38 19.63
C MET A 204 2.61 12.87 19.39
N GLN A 205 1.79 12.08 20.08
CA GLN A 205 1.71 10.64 19.86
C GLN A 205 1.23 10.31 18.44
N ASP A 206 0.13 10.90 17.99
CA ASP A 206 -0.42 10.71 16.64
C ASP A 206 0.60 11.09 15.56
N ALA A 207 1.35 12.18 15.76
CA ALA A 207 2.40 12.62 14.85
C ALA A 207 3.55 11.60 14.78
N GLN A 208 3.96 11.06 15.93
CA GLN A 208 5.01 10.04 16.01
C GLN A 208 4.58 8.73 15.35
N GLU A 209 3.35 8.27 15.60
CA GLU A 209 2.79 7.06 14.99
C GLU A 209 2.70 7.20 13.46
N LYS A 210 2.21 8.33 12.96
CA LYS A 210 2.17 8.61 11.52
C LYS A 210 3.56 8.67 10.89
N SER A 211 4.53 9.30 11.57
CA SER A 211 5.92 9.36 11.12
C SER A 211 6.53 7.95 10.99
N ASN A 212 6.31 7.10 12.01
CA ASN A 212 6.75 5.71 12.00
C ASN A 212 6.09 4.90 10.87
N ALA A 213 4.78 5.07 10.65
CA ALA A 213 4.05 4.41 9.58
C ALA A 213 4.59 4.79 8.20
N VAL A 214 4.82 6.09 7.95
CA VAL A 214 5.41 6.58 6.69
C VAL A 214 6.82 6.01 6.48
N SER A 215 7.64 5.98 7.53
CA SER A 215 8.98 5.38 7.48
C SER A 215 8.93 3.88 7.16
N GLY A 216 8.00 3.15 7.76
CA GLY A 216 7.75 1.73 7.48
C GLY A 216 7.34 1.49 6.02
N LEU A 217 6.31 2.20 5.55
CA LEU A 217 5.84 2.12 4.17
C LEU A 217 6.92 2.47 3.14
N LYS A 218 7.78 3.47 3.44
CA LYS A 218 8.90 3.82 2.56
C LYS A 218 9.92 2.70 2.44
N LYS A 219 10.21 1.98 3.53
CA LYS A 219 11.09 0.80 3.51
C LYS A 219 10.47 -0.36 2.74
N GLU A 220 9.19 -0.64 2.98
CA GLU A 220 8.45 -1.69 2.25
C GLU A 220 8.41 -1.41 0.75
N LEU A 221 8.11 -0.17 0.36
CA LEU A 221 8.11 0.26 -1.04
C LEU A 221 9.49 0.07 -1.69
N SER A 222 10.56 0.42 -0.98
CA SER A 222 11.93 0.26 -1.46
C SER A 222 12.31 -1.22 -1.62
N SER A 223 11.92 -2.07 -0.66
CA SER A 223 12.11 -3.52 -0.72
C SER A 223 11.35 -4.14 -1.90
N CYS A 224 10.07 -3.79 -2.03
CA CYS A 224 9.20 -4.25 -3.11
C CYS A 224 9.74 -3.86 -4.49
N LYS A 225 10.19 -2.61 -4.66
CA LYS A 225 10.85 -2.15 -5.89
C LYS A 225 12.11 -2.94 -6.20
N GLY A 226 12.91 -3.27 -5.18
CA GLY A 226 14.09 -4.13 -5.32
C GLY A 226 13.74 -5.54 -5.78
N GLN A 227 12.73 -6.16 -5.17
CA GLN A 227 12.24 -7.50 -5.55
C GLN A 227 11.74 -7.53 -6.98
N PHE A 228 10.89 -6.58 -7.39
CA PHE A 228 10.39 -6.49 -8.77
C PHE A 228 11.52 -6.31 -9.78
N THR A 229 12.54 -5.51 -9.44
CA THR A 229 13.69 -5.31 -10.33
C THR A 229 14.47 -6.62 -10.51
N SER A 230 14.76 -7.32 -9.40
CA SER A 230 15.45 -8.62 -9.42
C SER A 230 14.67 -9.69 -10.19
N GLU A 231 13.35 -9.77 -9.97
CA GLU A 231 12.48 -10.73 -10.66
C GLU A 231 12.40 -10.44 -12.17
N LYS A 232 12.27 -9.16 -12.56
CA LYS A 232 12.31 -8.74 -13.96
C LYS A 232 13.63 -9.15 -14.62
N ASP A 233 14.75 -8.93 -13.96
CA ASP A 233 16.07 -9.25 -14.51
C ASP A 233 16.26 -10.78 -14.62
N SER A 234 15.79 -11.55 -13.64
CA SER A 234 15.76 -13.01 -13.70
C SER A 234 14.91 -13.54 -14.85
N TRP A 235 13.71 -12.98 -15.04
CA TRP A 235 12.80 -13.38 -16.12
C TRP A 235 13.37 -13.07 -17.50
N ASN A 236 13.98 -11.89 -17.66
CA ASN A 236 14.66 -11.51 -18.90
C ASN A 236 15.82 -12.44 -19.23
N LYS A 237 16.62 -12.81 -18.21
CA LYS A 237 17.70 -13.78 -18.36
C LYS A 237 17.17 -15.15 -18.80
N GLU A 238 16.20 -15.71 -18.07
CA GLU A 238 15.60 -17.01 -18.38
C GLU A 238 14.98 -17.03 -19.79
N ARG A 239 14.30 -15.93 -20.18
CA ARG A 239 13.76 -15.77 -21.52
C ARG A 239 14.85 -15.84 -22.59
N SER A 240 15.95 -15.11 -22.41
CA SER A 240 17.06 -15.11 -23.36
C SER A 240 17.72 -16.49 -23.49
N GLU A 241 17.87 -17.21 -22.39
CA GLU A 241 18.42 -18.58 -22.38
C GLU A 241 17.50 -19.57 -23.12
N LYS A 242 16.18 -19.45 -22.93
CA LYS A 242 15.20 -20.28 -23.65
C LYS A 242 15.16 -19.96 -25.14
N ASP A 243 15.23 -18.69 -25.53
CA ASP A 243 15.25 -18.27 -26.93
C ASP A 243 16.52 -18.78 -27.64
N GLU A 244 17.67 -18.75 -26.96
CA GLU A 244 18.93 -19.30 -27.49
C GLU A 244 18.88 -20.83 -27.62
N SER A 245 18.36 -21.51 -26.59
CA SER A 245 18.15 -22.96 -26.61
C SER A 245 17.24 -23.39 -27.77
N LEU A 246 16.11 -22.70 -27.96
CA LEU A 246 15.19 -22.96 -29.06
C LEU A 246 15.85 -22.77 -30.43
N LYS A 247 16.64 -21.70 -30.60
CA LYS A 247 17.39 -21.45 -31.83
C LYS A 247 18.40 -22.57 -32.11
N ASN A 248 19.10 -23.03 -31.08
CA ASN A 248 20.07 -24.12 -31.20
C ASN A 248 19.39 -25.45 -31.55
N THR A 249 18.30 -25.81 -30.88
CA THR A 249 17.53 -27.03 -31.19
C THR A 249 16.98 -27.00 -32.61
N LYS A 250 16.44 -25.85 -33.06
CA LYS A 250 15.94 -25.70 -34.44
C LYS A 250 17.07 -25.88 -35.47
N LEU A 251 18.24 -25.31 -35.21
CA LEU A 251 19.41 -25.48 -36.08
C LEU A 251 19.85 -26.94 -36.14
N GLN A 252 19.94 -27.61 -34.99
CA GLN A 252 20.29 -29.03 -34.92
C GLN A 252 19.29 -29.91 -35.66
N HIS A 253 17.98 -29.63 -35.52
CA HIS A 253 16.94 -30.34 -36.25
C HIS A 253 17.11 -30.20 -37.77
N VAL A 254 17.32 -28.97 -38.27
CA VAL A 254 17.56 -28.72 -39.71
C VAL A 254 18.81 -29.47 -40.20
N GLN A 255 19.90 -29.44 -39.43
CA GLN A 255 21.12 -30.17 -39.77
C GLN A 255 20.94 -31.69 -39.76
N GLN A 256 20.17 -32.23 -38.81
CA GLN A 256 19.85 -33.66 -38.75
C GLN A 256 18.95 -34.07 -39.92
N GLN A 257 17.93 -33.26 -40.23
CA GLN A 257 17.04 -33.49 -41.37
C GLN A 257 17.81 -33.49 -42.69
N ALA A 258 18.70 -32.52 -42.91
CA ALA A 258 19.56 -32.47 -44.10
C ALA A 258 20.47 -33.70 -44.21
N ARG A 259 21.08 -34.14 -43.09
CA ARG A 259 21.91 -35.36 -43.06
C ARG A 259 21.11 -36.63 -43.36
N ALA A 260 19.90 -36.74 -42.82
CA ALA A 260 19.02 -37.88 -43.07
C ALA A 260 18.59 -37.92 -44.55
N GLN A 261 18.17 -36.79 -45.11
CA GLN A 261 17.79 -36.66 -46.51
C GLN A 261 18.93 -37.04 -47.46
N GLU A 262 20.15 -36.55 -47.18
CA GLU A 262 21.36 -36.91 -47.95
C GLU A 262 21.67 -38.41 -47.89
N ALA A 263 21.49 -39.04 -46.72
CA ALA A 263 21.70 -40.48 -46.55
C ALA A 263 20.65 -41.31 -47.32
N GLU A 264 19.39 -40.87 -47.32
CA GLU A 264 18.32 -41.51 -48.09
C GLU A 264 18.56 -41.41 -49.60
N ILE A 265 19.02 -40.27 -50.10
CA ILE A 265 19.40 -40.07 -51.50
C ILE A 265 20.53 -41.03 -51.89
N LYS A 266 21.62 -41.05 -51.11
CA LYS A 266 22.76 -41.95 -51.34
C LYS A 266 22.36 -43.42 -51.33
N LEU A 267 21.42 -43.81 -50.47
CA LEU A 267 20.91 -45.17 -50.43
C LEU A 267 20.17 -45.55 -51.72
N LEU A 268 19.36 -44.64 -52.30
CA LEU A 268 18.71 -44.89 -53.59
C LEU A 268 19.71 -44.93 -54.75
N GLU A 269 20.67 -44.01 -54.79
CA GLU A 269 21.75 -44.02 -55.78
C GLU A 269 22.52 -45.34 -55.76
N LEU A 270 22.89 -45.81 -54.56
CA LEU A 270 23.59 -47.08 -54.40
C LEU A 270 22.73 -48.27 -54.87
N ARG A 271 21.43 -48.30 -54.53
CA ARG A 271 20.50 -49.36 -54.99
C ARG A 271 20.38 -49.38 -56.51
N ARG A 272 20.25 -48.21 -57.14
CA ARG A 272 20.23 -48.05 -58.61
C ARG A 272 21.51 -48.61 -59.21
N ASP A 273 22.67 -48.12 -58.75
CA ASP A 273 23.96 -48.41 -59.38
C ASP A 273 24.39 -49.86 -59.20
N VAL A 274 24.14 -50.45 -58.03
CA VAL A 274 24.46 -51.86 -57.77
C VAL A 274 23.46 -52.79 -58.45
N GLY A 275 22.16 -52.49 -58.35
CA GLY A 275 21.13 -53.40 -58.86
C GLY A 275 21.07 -53.48 -60.39
N LEU A 276 21.47 -52.42 -61.10
CA LEU A 276 21.50 -52.43 -62.57
C LEU A 276 22.66 -53.22 -63.17
N ARG A 277 23.69 -53.57 -62.39
CA ARG A 277 24.89 -54.24 -62.89
C ARG A 277 24.59 -55.54 -63.64
N PHE A 278 23.62 -56.33 -63.18
CA PHE A 278 23.25 -57.59 -63.84
C PHE A 278 22.59 -57.38 -65.20
N LEU A 279 21.71 -56.38 -65.32
CA LEU A 279 21.09 -56.01 -66.59
C LEU A 279 22.10 -55.42 -67.57
N GLU A 280 22.99 -54.55 -67.09
CA GLU A 280 24.07 -53.95 -67.89
C GLU A 280 25.05 -55.02 -68.37
N ARG A 281 25.38 -55.99 -67.52
CA ARG A 281 26.20 -57.14 -67.88
C ARG A 281 25.53 -58.03 -68.93
N ALA A 282 24.27 -58.40 -68.73
CA ALA A 282 23.50 -59.20 -69.69
C ALA A 282 23.39 -58.50 -71.06
N TYR A 283 23.22 -57.18 -71.06
CA TYR A 283 23.26 -56.36 -72.28
C TYR A 283 24.62 -56.45 -72.98
N GLN A 284 25.73 -56.30 -72.26
CA GLN A 284 27.08 -56.42 -72.83
C GLN A 284 27.37 -57.84 -73.36
N GLU A 285 27.02 -58.88 -72.59
CA GLU A 285 27.19 -60.29 -72.97
C GLU A 285 26.37 -60.64 -74.21
N SER A 286 25.18 -60.06 -74.37
CA SER A 286 24.36 -60.24 -75.58
C SER A 286 25.03 -59.68 -76.84
N HIS A 287 25.67 -58.50 -76.75
CA HIS A 287 26.41 -57.91 -77.88
C HIS A 287 27.62 -58.76 -78.28
N ILE A 288 28.35 -59.28 -77.29
CA ILE A 288 29.47 -60.22 -77.54
C ILE A 288 28.94 -61.46 -78.28
N THR A 289 27.82 -62.00 -77.82
CA THR A 289 27.20 -63.20 -78.42
C THR A 289 26.73 -62.93 -79.86
N ILE A 290 26.06 -61.81 -80.12
CA ILE A 290 25.63 -61.39 -81.46
C ILE A 290 26.84 -61.29 -82.40
N ASN A 291 27.92 -60.64 -81.95
CA ASN A 291 29.14 -60.48 -82.75
C ASN A 291 29.81 -61.82 -83.07
N ASN A 292 29.81 -62.77 -82.13
CA ASN A 292 30.33 -64.12 -82.36
C ASN A 292 29.47 -64.89 -83.37
N LEU A 293 28.14 -64.77 -83.30
CA LEU A 293 27.23 -65.42 -84.25
C LEU A 293 27.36 -64.83 -85.67
N ILE A 294 27.49 -63.51 -85.80
CA ILE A 294 27.73 -62.85 -87.10
C ILE A 294 29.04 -63.34 -87.72
N GLN A 295 30.11 -63.46 -86.93
CA GLN A 295 31.38 -64.01 -87.40
C GLN A 295 31.25 -65.47 -87.88
N ALA A 296 30.48 -66.31 -87.16
CA ALA A 296 30.24 -67.69 -87.57
C ALA A 296 29.45 -67.81 -88.89
N VAL A 297 28.46 -66.93 -89.11
CA VAL A 297 27.73 -66.82 -90.38
C VAL A 297 28.67 -66.39 -91.52
N ASN A 298 29.48 -65.34 -91.30
CA ASN A 298 30.41 -64.84 -92.30
C ASN A 298 31.49 -65.87 -92.69
N ALA A 299 31.91 -66.72 -91.74
CA ALA A 299 32.84 -67.81 -91.98
C ALA A 299 32.20 -69.04 -92.68
N ARG A 300 30.89 -69.00 -93.00
CA ARG A 300 30.10 -70.12 -93.55
C ARG A 300 30.09 -71.38 -92.68
N ILE A 301 30.32 -71.21 -91.37
CA ILE A 301 30.32 -72.30 -90.36
C ILE A 301 28.90 -72.57 -89.85
N ALA A 302 27.98 -71.63 -90.07
CA ALA A 302 26.61 -71.63 -89.58
C ALA A 302 25.59 -71.64 -90.74
N GLY A 303 24.46 -72.34 -90.54
CA GLY A 303 23.34 -72.40 -91.51
C GLY A 303 22.18 -71.44 -91.20
N PRO A 304 21.13 -71.39 -92.05
CA PRO A 304 20.04 -70.38 -92.06
C PRO A 304 19.28 -70.15 -90.74
N LYS A 305 19.37 -71.10 -89.79
CA LYS A 305 18.77 -70.99 -88.45
C LYS A 305 19.55 -70.06 -87.52
N VAL A 306 20.80 -69.72 -87.85
CA VAL A 306 21.64 -68.85 -87.04
C VAL A 306 21.29 -67.38 -87.24
N GLU A 307 20.79 -66.99 -88.42
CA GLU A 307 20.28 -65.65 -88.72
C GLU A 307 19.02 -65.31 -87.91
N GLU A 308 18.12 -66.29 -87.72
CA GLU A 308 16.96 -66.17 -86.82
C GLU A 308 17.40 -66.04 -85.35
N LEU A 309 18.42 -66.80 -84.95
CA LEU A 309 19.00 -66.72 -83.62
C LEU A 309 19.67 -65.37 -83.36
N ILE A 310 20.39 -64.81 -84.33
CA ILE A 310 20.94 -63.43 -84.26
C ILE A 310 19.81 -62.42 -84.03
N THR A 311 18.69 -62.56 -84.73
CA THR A 311 17.52 -61.68 -84.57
C THR A 311 16.93 -61.82 -83.16
N THR A 312 16.85 -63.03 -82.62
CA THR A 312 16.39 -63.29 -81.25
C THR A 312 17.32 -62.65 -80.22
N TRP A 313 18.64 -62.77 -80.39
CA TRP A 313 19.60 -62.12 -79.51
C TRP A 313 19.57 -60.58 -79.63
N LYS A 314 19.31 -60.02 -80.81
CA LYS A 314 19.09 -58.56 -80.96
C LYS A 314 17.87 -58.09 -80.19
N ASN A 315 16.76 -58.85 -80.23
CA ASN A 315 15.57 -58.54 -79.44
C ASN A 315 15.88 -58.61 -77.93
N TYR A 316 16.60 -59.65 -77.49
CA TYR A 316 17.07 -59.77 -76.10
C TYR A 316 17.94 -58.58 -75.67
N ALA A 317 18.90 -58.17 -76.51
CA ALA A 317 19.75 -57.01 -76.24
C ALA A 317 18.91 -55.73 -76.12
N SER A 318 17.94 -55.55 -77.01
CA SER A 318 16.99 -54.42 -76.97
C SER A 318 16.17 -54.42 -75.69
N GLU A 319 15.63 -55.57 -75.27
CA GLU A 319 14.88 -55.69 -74.01
C GLU A 319 15.74 -55.38 -72.78
N CYS A 320 16.96 -55.94 -72.70
CA CYS A 320 17.91 -55.63 -71.62
C CYS A 320 18.18 -54.12 -71.55
N HIS A 321 18.47 -53.50 -72.70
CA HIS A 321 18.72 -52.06 -72.77
C HIS A 321 17.50 -51.24 -72.32
N GLN A 322 16.31 -51.59 -72.82
CA GLN A 322 15.07 -50.91 -72.46
C GLN A 322 14.79 -50.99 -70.95
N ARG A 323 15.02 -52.16 -70.33
CA ARG A 323 14.88 -52.32 -68.87
C ARG A 323 15.87 -51.45 -68.09
N VAL A 324 17.14 -51.37 -68.53
CA VAL A 324 18.13 -50.47 -67.92
C VAL A 324 17.66 -49.01 -67.99
N VAL A 325 17.24 -48.55 -69.17
CA VAL A 325 16.79 -47.17 -69.38
C VAL A 325 15.56 -46.84 -68.52
N GLN A 326 14.55 -47.71 -68.52
CA GLN A 326 13.34 -47.51 -67.73
C GLN A 326 13.63 -47.49 -66.23
N CYS A 327 14.41 -48.45 -65.73
CA CYS A 327 14.77 -48.47 -64.31
C CYS A 327 15.58 -47.24 -63.91
N LYS A 328 16.57 -46.82 -64.72
CA LYS A 328 17.32 -45.57 -64.45
C LYS A 328 16.39 -44.37 -64.38
N ALA A 329 15.45 -44.24 -65.31
CA ALA A 329 14.48 -43.16 -65.31
C ALA A 329 13.64 -43.14 -64.02
N THR A 330 13.06 -44.28 -63.62
CA THR A 330 12.23 -44.36 -62.41
C THR A 330 13.02 -44.11 -61.12
N PHE A 331 14.25 -44.61 -61.01
CA PHE A 331 15.11 -44.31 -59.86
C PHE A 331 15.50 -42.83 -59.79
N ASN A 332 15.85 -42.22 -60.92
CA ASN A 332 16.21 -40.79 -60.95
C ASN A 332 15.01 -39.91 -60.61
N GLU A 333 13.81 -40.24 -61.06
CA GLU A 333 12.58 -39.53 -60.68
C GLU A 333 12.36 -39.58 -59.15
N GLN A 334 12.54 -40.74 -58.51
CA GLN A 334 12.43 -40.83 -57.05
C GLN A 334 13.54 -40.07 -56.32
N ILE A 335 14.79 -40.12 -56.83
CA ILE A 335 15.90 -39.35 -56.26
C ILE A 335 15.58 -37.85 -56.30
N GLU A 336 14.98 -37.34 -57.38
CA GLU A 336 14.54 -35.94 -57.45
C GLU A 336 13.41 -35.63 -56.46
N LEU A 337 12.45 -36.54 -56.25
CA LEU A 337 11.44 -36.38 -55.20
C LEU A 337 12.10 -36.27 -53.81
N LEU A 338 13.12 -37.07 -53.54
CA LEU A 338 13.87 -37.02 -52.28
C LEU A 338 14.65 -35.71 -52.13
N LYS A 339 15.30 -35.22 -53.18
CA LYS A 339 15.95 -33.88 -53.18
C LYS A 339 14.96 -32.76 -52.89
N ASN A 340 13.71 -32.91 -53.31
CA ASN A 340 12.61 -31.98 -53.03
C ASN A 340 11.98 -32.18 -51.63
N GLY A 341 12.58 -32.98 -50.75
CA GLY A 341 12.20 -33.10 -49.35
C GLY A 341 11.22 -34.24 -49.04
N ARG A 342 10.90 -35.09 -50.03
CA ARG A 342 10.12 -36.30 -49.77
C ARG A 342 11.01 -37.35 -49.07
N THR A 343 10.47 -38.10 -48.13
CA THR A 343 11.24 -39.16 -47.46
C THR A 343 11.20 -40.46 -48.26
N LEU A 344 12.27 -41.27 -48.15
CA LEU A 344 12.35 -42.57 -48.80
C LEU A 344 11.21 -43.51 -48.38
N ALA A 345 10.77 -43.44 -47.12
CA ALA A 345 9.65 -44.24 -46.62
C ALA A 345 8.30 -43.86 -47.25
N SER A 346 8.19 -42.65 -47.80
CA SER A 346 6.94 -42.15 -48.38
C SER A 346 6.83 -42.38 -49.89
N VAL A 347 7.91 -42.78 -50.57
CA VAL A 347 7.90 -43.15 -52.00
C VAL A 347 7.70 -44.66 -52.17
N PRO A 348 7.12 -45.12 -53.30
CA PRO A 348 7.00 -46.55 -53.58
C PRO A 348 8.37 -47.23 -53.63
N GLN A 349 8.48 -48.43 -53.08
CA GLN A 349 9.73 -49.20 -53.15
C GLN A 349 9.97 -49.68 -54.57
N LEU A 350 11.10 -49.28 -55.16
CA LEU A 350 11.51 -49.75 -56.48
C LEU A 350 12.19 -51.12 -56.40
N THR A 351 11.86 -51.99 -57.35
CA THR A 351 12.52 -53.27 -57.59
C THR A 351 13.14 -53.25 -58.97
N ILE A 352 14.34 -53.84 -59.09
CA ILE A 352 15.03 -53.95 -60.38
C ILE A 352 14.71 -55.35 -60.94
N PRO A 353 14.05 -55.45 -62.10
CA PRO A 353 13.75 -56.74 -62.71
C PRO A 353 15.05 -57.42 -63.15
N GLY A 354 15.10 -58.75 -63.04
CA GLY A 354 16.21 -59.52 -63.59
C GLY A 354 16.31 -59.41 -65.11
N PRO A 355 17.43 -59.89 -65.69
CA PRO A 355 17.55 -60.01 -67.14
C PRO A 355 16.43 -60.88 -67.72
N PRO A 356 16.03 -60.67 -68.98
CA PRO A 356 15.12 -61.58 -69.67
C PRO A 356 15.70 -63.01 -69.66
N PRO A 357 14.85 -64.03 -69.85
CA PRO A 357 15.34 -65.39 -70.10
C PRO A 357 16.32 -65.38 -71.28
N TYR A 358 17.43 -66.07 -71.14
CA TYR A 358 18.43 -66.16 -72.21
C TYR A 358 17.81 -66.83 -73.45
N PRO A 359 18.12 -66.33 -74.66
CA PRO A 359 17.81 -67.04 -75.89
C PRO A 359 18.49 -68.43 -75.89
N ALA A 360 17.91 -69.39 -76.61
CA ALA A 360 18.46 -70.74 -76.68
C ALA A 360 19.96 -70.72 -77.04
N ILE A 361 20.76 -71.50 -76.29
CA ILE A 361 22.19 -71.63 -76.53
C ILE A 361 22.37 -72.21 -77.94
N PRO A 362 23.13 -71.57 -78.84
CA PRO A 362 23.47 -72.18 -80.10
C PRO A 362 24.27 -73.46 -79.83
N VAL A 363 23.66 -74.63 -80.00
CA VAL A 363 24.41 -75.88 -80.09
C VAL A 363 25.13 -75.84 -81.43
N LEU A 364 26.33 -75.25 -81.44
CA LEU A 364 27.27 -75.30 -82.57
C LEU A 364 27.76 -76.74 -82.85
N GLN A 365 27.36 -77.71 -82.02
CA GLN A 365 27.78 -79.10 -82.07
C GLN A 365 27.18 -79.90 -83.25
N SER A 366 26.27 -79.33 -84.05
CA SER A 366 25.62 -80.05 -85.16
C SER A 366 26.20 -79.75 -86.55
N LEU A 367 27.32 -79.02 -86.67
CA LEU A 367 27.89 -78.61 -87.97
C LEU A 367 29.27 -79.18 -88.33
N VAL A 368 29.75 -80.23 -87.63
CA VAL A 368 30.90 -81.02 -88.09
C VAL A 368 30.41 -82.38 -88.59
N PRO A 369 30.45 -82.68 -89.90
CA PRO A 369 30.31 -84.04 -90.39
C PRO A 369 31.58 -84.83 -90.04
N GLY A 370 31.45 -85.71 -89.05
CA GLY A 370 32.41 -86.79 -88.79
C GLY A 370 33.50 -86.45 -87.78
N GLN A 371 33.28 -86.84 -86.53
CA GLN A 371 34.15 -87.83 -85.90
C GLN A 371 33.49 -88.42 -84.65
N GLN A 372 33.27 -89.73 -84.71
CA GLN A 372 33.30 -90.57 -83.52
C GLN A 372 34.70 -90.47 -82.89
N GLN A 373 34.77 -90.20 -81.59
CA GLN A 373 35.62 -90.95 -80.67
C GLN A 373 35.34 -90.52 -79.22
N ASN A 374 34.65 -91.42 -78.50
CA ASN A 374 35.14 -92.04 -77.27
C ASN A 374 36.10 -91.20 -76.39
N GLN A 375 35.68 -90.81 -75.18
CA GLN A 375 36.28 -91.30 -73.94
C GLN A 375 35.68 -90.73 -72.65
N SER A 376 35.46 -91.66 -71.71
CA SER A 376 35.72 -91.57 -70.28
C SER A 376 34.78 -90.74 -69.38
N GLN A 377 33.85 -91.49 -68.80
CA GLN A 377 33.34 -91.36 -67.43
C GLN A 377 34.48 -91.09 -66.42
N PRO A 378 34.23 -90.32 -65.35
CA PRO A 378 33.97 -91.01 -64.08
C PRO A 378 32.76 -90.46 -63.31
N GLN A 379 32.15 -91.38 -62.58
CA GLN A 379 31.06 -91.18 -61.62
C GLN A 379 31.67 -91.03 -60.19
N PRO A 380 30.85 -90.88 -59.13
CA PRO A 380 30.87 -89.76 -58.20
C PRO A 380 31.68 -90.03 -56.92
N SER A 381 32.10 -88.95 -56.24
CA SER A 381 32.55 -89.02 -54.83
C SER A 381 31.64 -88.16 -53.97
N SER A 382 30.82 -88.85 -53.20
CA SER A 382 30.12 -88.36 -52.02
C SER A 382 31.12 -88.11 -50.89
N GLU A 383 31.25 -86.87 -50.43
CA GLU A 383 31.75 -86.57 -49.09
C GLU A 383 30.82 -85.57 -48.40
N SER A 384 30.06 -86.14 -47.48
CA SER A 384 29.51 -85.49 -46.30
C SER A 384 30.62 -84.75 -45.56
N ASN A 385 30.42 -83.49 -45.18
CA ASN A 385 30.94 -82.96 -43.92
C ASN A 385 30.19 -81.69 -43.51
N SER A 386 29.40 -81.85 -42.44
CA SER A 386 28.99 -80.78 -41.55
C SER A 386 30.22 -80.09 -40.95
N SER A 387 30.20 -78.77 -40.84
CA SER A 387 30.63 -78.03 -39.63
C SER A 387 30.46 -76.53 -39.85
N THR A 388 29.50 -75.95 -39.14
CA THR A 388 29.51 -74.55 -38.74
C THR A 388 30.79 -74.22 -37.97
N PRO A 389 31.37 -73.03 -38.17
CA PRO A 389 32.02 -72.33 -37.07
C PRO A 389 31.36 -70.98 -36.77
N ARG A 390 31.08 -70.83 -35.48
CA ARG A 390 30.75 -69.61 -34.76
C ARG A 390 31.94 -68.64 -34.76
N ALA A 391 31.60 -67.34 -34.76
CA ALA A 391 32.32 -66.08 -34.52
C ALA A 391 33.82 -66.11 -34.11
N PRO A 392 34.52 -64.99 -34.42
CA PRO A 392 34.86 -64.10 -33.32
C PRO A 392 34.64 -62.61 -33.60
N ASP A 393 34.29 -61.89 -32.53
CA ASP A 393 34.21 -60.43 -32.43
C ASP A 393 35.56 -59.74 -32.73
N PRO A 394 35.56 -58.53 -33.30
CA PRO A 394 36.72 -57.65 -33.32
C PRO A 394 36.83 -56.77 -32.05
N PRO A 395 38.07 -56.37 -31.66
CA PRO A 395 38.41 -55.88 -30.33
C PRO A 395 38.21 -54.36 -30.15
N VAL A 396 37.89 -53.98 -28.92
CA VAL A 396 38.07 -52.63 -28.36
C VAL A 396 39.55 -52.32 -28.13
N PRO A 397 40.05 -51.10 -28.46
CA PRO A 397 41.37 -50.65 -28.03
C PRO A 397 41.30 -49.93 -26.68
N SER A 398 42.01 -50.47 -25.68
CA SER A 398 42.40 -49.75 -24.47
C SER A 398 43.77 -49.11 -24.67
N THR A 399 43.87 -47.81 -24.43
CA THR A 399 45.14 -47.12 -24.14
C THR A 399 45.15 -46.76 -22.66
N ALA A 400 46.18 -47.21 -21.96
CA ALA A 400 46.44 -46.88 -20.56
C ALA A 400 47.74 -46.07 -20.45
N ALA A 401 47.67 -44.96 -19.74
CA ALA A 401 48.73 -44.26 -19.01
C ALA A 401 48.00 -43.28 -18.08
N GLY A 402 48.27 -43.11 -16.79
CA GLY A 402 49.26 -43.64 -15.87
C GLY A 402 48.79 -43.35 -14.43
N ALA A 403 49.53 -43.89 -13.46
CA ALA A 403 49.18 -44.13 -12.08
C ALA A 403 48.90 -42.91 -11.16
N ALA A 404 48.09 -43.12 -10.11
CA ALA A 404 48.55 -43.20 -8.70
C ALA A 404 47.37 -43.43 -7.71
N ASN A 405 47.47 -44.52 -6.91
CA ASN A 405 47.34 -44.63 -5.43
C ASN A 405 46.39 -43.63 -4.71
N THR A 406 45.48 -43.95 -3.78
CA THR A 406 45.29 -45.00 -2.75
C THR A 406 43.79 -45.00 -2.37
N GLY A 407 43.12 -46.14 -2.17
CA GLY A 407 42.87 -46.73 -0.84
C GLY A 407 41.43 -46.48 -0.33
N GLY A 408 40.72 -47.55 0.06
CA GLY A 408 39.59 -47.46 1.02
C GLY A 408 38.23 -47.99 0.56
N ALA A 409 37.92 -49.20 1.00
CA ALA A 409 36.69 -49.99 0.84
C ALA A 409 35.36 -49.30 1.23
N SER A 410 34.27 -49.64 0.51
CA SER A 410 33.24 -50.62 0.96
C SER A 410 31.81 -50.25 0.54
N ALA A 411 31.21 -51.19 -0.22
CA ALA A 411 29.81 -51.57 -0.38
C ALA A 411 28.65 -50.64 0.09
N ALA A 412 27.72 -50.36 -0.83
CA ALA A 412 26.28 -50.60 -0.63
C ALA A 412 25.50 -50.52 -1.97
N ALA A 413 24.60 -51.49 -2.18
CA ALA A 413 23.68 -51.59 -3.31
C ALA A 413 22.57 -50.52 -3.29
N PRO A 414 21.90 -50.22 -4.42
CA PRO A 414 20.73 -49.35 -4.45
C PRO A 414 19.43 -50.17 -4.37
N PRO A 415 18.35 -49.60 -3.81
CA PRO A 415 17.03 -49.91 -4.32
C PRO A 415 16.27 -48.67 -4.79
N ALA A 416 15.65 -48.89 -5.95
CA ALA A 416 14.45 -48.31 -6.52
C ALA A 416 13.67 -47.23 -5.72
N GLY A 417 13.43 -46.10 -6.40
CA GLY A 417 12.20 -45.31 -6.36
C GLY A 417 11.92 -44.90 -7.81
N GLY A 418 10.75 -45.14 -8.40
CA GLY A 418 9.43 -44.81 -7.88
C GLY A 418 8.92 -43.61 -8.69
N THR A 419 8.31 -43.89 -9.84
CA THR A 419 7.52 -42.91 -10.60
C THR A 419 6.37 -42.40 -9.75
N PRO A 420 5.98 -41.12 -9.90
CA PRO A 420 4.59 -40.91 -10.24
C PRO A 420 4.37 -39.91 -11.38
N SER A 421 3.34 -40.28 -12.13
CA SER A 421 2.61 -39.56 -13.17
C SER A 421 2.19 -38.16 -12.71
N VAL A 422 2.44 -37.14 -13.54
CA VAL A 422 1.89 -35.79 -13.38
C VAL A 422 0.73 -35.63 -14.37
N ASN A 423 -0.47 -35.59 -13.80
CA ASN A 423 -1.68 -35.08 -14.45
C ASN A 423 -1.50 -33.60 -14.82
N GLY A 424 -1.94 -33.24 -16.02
CA GLY A 424 -1.95 -31.86 -16.50
C GLY A 424 -2.96 -31.02 -15.76
N GLU A 425 -2.48 -29.98 -15.08
CA GLU A 425 -3.29 -28.90 -14.53
C GLU A 425 -3.05 -27.62 -15.33
N LYS A 426 -4.16 -27.02 -15.76
CA LYS A 426 -4.27 -25.87 -16.66
C LYS A 426 -3.94 -24.58 -15.90
N PRO A 427 -3.17 -23.63 -16.45
CA PRO A 427 -2.84 -22.40 -15.72
C PRO A 427 -4.07 -21.49 -15.69
N ARG A 428 -4.50 -21.11 -14.48
CA ARG A 428 -5.58 -20.17 -14.21
C ARG A 428 -4.94 -18.82 -13.85
N VAL A 429 -5.04 -17.85 -14.76
CA VAL A 429 -4.61 -16.46 -14.54
C VAL A 429 -5.62 -15.55 -15.25
N PRO A 430 -6.08 -14.42 -14.68
CA PRO A 430 -6.31 -14.16 -13.26
C PRO A 430 -7.64 -13.39 -12.98
N ALA A 431 -8.15 -13.53 -11.76
CA ALA A 431 -9.22 -12.67 -11.21
C ALA A 431 -8.85 -11.17 -11.15
N LEU A 432 -7.56 -10.82 -11.31
CA LEU A 432 -7.07 -9.44 -11.37
C LEU A 432 -7.51 -8.69 -12.63
N LEU A 433 -7.72 -9.38 -13.76
CA LEU A 433 -8.19 -8.73 -14.99
C LEU A 433 -9.66 -8.30 -14.86
N LEU A 434 -10.46 -9.08 -14.12
CA LEU A 434 -11.86 -8.75 -13.83
C LEU A 434 -11.99 -7.58 -12.84
N LEU A 435 -11.08 -7.50 -11.87
CA LEU A 435 -11.05 -6.40 -10.90
C LEU A 435 -10.65 -5.07 -11.57
N LEU A 436 -9.73 -5.11 -12.55
CA LEU A 436 -9.32 -3.93 -13.31
C LEU A 436 -10.45 -3.42 -14.23
N LEU A 437 -11.25 -4.33 -14.80
CA LEU A 437 -12.40 -3.98 -15.64
C LEU A 437 -13.57 -3.39 -14.83
N LEU A 438 -13.76 -3.83 -13.58
CA LEU A 438 -14.78 -3.29 -12.69
C LEU A 438 -14.46 -1.89 -12.16
N LEU A 439 -13.17 -1.57 -11.97
CA LEU A 439 -12.72 -0.24 -11.55
C LEU A 439 -12.70 0.80 -12.68
N LEU A 440 -12.73 0.37 -13.94
CA LEU A 440 -12.81 1.27 -15.10
C LEU A 440 -14.25 1.61 -15.52
N LEU A 441 -15.27 1.02 -14.88
CA LEU A 441 -16.69 1.27 -15.13
C LEU A 441 -17.40 2.09 -14.04
N GLN A 442 -16.67 2.57 -13.03
CA GLN A 442 -17.14 3.54 -12.03
C GLN A 442 -16.46 4.88 -12.27
#